data_AF-A0A080ZUL1-F1
#
_entry.id   AF-A0A080ZUL1-F1
#
_cell.length_a   1.000
_cell.length_b   1.000
_cell.length_c   1.000
_cell.angle_alpha   90.00
_cell.angle_beta   90.00
_cell.angle_gamma   90.00
#
_symmetry.space_group_name_H-M   'P 1'
#
loop_
_entity.id
_entity.type
_entity.pdbx_description
1 polymer ?
#
loop_
_entity_poly.entity_id
_entity_poly.type
_entity_poly.pdbx_seq_one_letter_code
_entity_poly.pdbx_strand_id
1 'polypeptide(L)'
;ASFYRERASQTYNAFWYFLGSTLVEIPYCFSSGFLFTFVFYYKVGFTGFGVSVVFWLAISLVVLSQVYLGQMFAYAMPSEEVAAIIGLLYNTFWMMFMGFGPPTYAIP
;
A
#
# COMPACT_ATOMS: atom_id res chain seq x y z
N ALA A 1 -3.39 -15.54 13.95
CA ALA A 1 -3.75 -16.81 14.61
C ALA A 1 -3.96 -17.98 13.63
N SER A 2 -4.59 -17.79 12.46
CA SER A 2 -4.78 -18.85 11.43
C SER A 2 -3.46 -19.45 10.91
N PHE A 3 -2.52 -18.59 10.52
CA PHE A 3 -1.24 -18.99 9.90
C PHE A 3 -0.40 -19.96 10.76
N TYR A 4 -0.35 -19.78 12.08
CA TYR A 4 0.40 -20.67 12.98
C TYR A 4 -0.29 -22.04 13.15
N ARG A 5 -1.63 -22.11 13.04
CA ARG A 5 -2.37 -23.38 13.02
C ARG A 5 -2.16 -24.15 11.72
N GLU A 6 -2.15 -23.45 10.58
CA GLU A 6 -2.05 -24.07 9.24
C GLU A 6 -0.63 -24.48 8.88
N ARG A 7 0.38 -23.81 9.45
CA ARG A 7 1.79 -24.24 9.31
C ARG A 7 2.07 -25.53 10.10
N ALA A 8 1.41 -25.73 11.25
CA ALA A 8 1.55 -26.95 12.05
C ALA A 8 0.90 -28.17 11.38
N SER A 9 -0.08 -27.97 10.50
CA SER A 9 -0.76 -29.04 9.75
C SER A 9 -0.17 -29.35 8.37
N GLN A 10 0.90 -28.66 7.93
CA GLN A 10 1.56 -28.86 6.62
C GLN A 10 0.60 -28.79 5.41
N THR A 11 -0.61 -28.23 5.56
CA THR A 11 -1.66 -28.31 4.55
C THR A 11 -1.49 -27.31 3.41
N TYR A 12 -0.77 -26.20 3.62
CA TYR A 12 -0.44 -25.23 2.57
C TYR A 12 1.00 -24.69 2.71
N ASN A 13 1.73 -24.66 1.61
CA ASN A 13 3.05 -24.03 1.53
C ASN A 13 2.89 -22.51 1.73
N ALA A 14 3.75 -21.89 2.55
CA ALA A 14 3.76 -20.44 2.79
C ALA A 14 3.80 -19.62 1.49
N PHE A 15 4.37 -20.19 0.44
CA PHE A 15 4.35 -19.64 -0.92
C PHE A 15 2.94 -19.43 -1.47
N TRP A 16 2.02 -20.40 -1.31
CA TRP A 16 0.66 -20.31 -1.83
C TRP A 16 -0.21 -19.31 -1.06
N TYR A 17 0.06 -19.13 0.22
CA TYR A 17 -0.61 -18.10 1.03
C TYR A 17 -0.23 -16.69 0.58
N PHE A 18 1.06 -16.47 0.31
CA PHE A 18 1.57 -15.21 -0.21
C PHE A 18 1.08 -14.93 -1.65
N LEU A 19 1.00 -15.96 -2.49
CA LEU A 19 0.51 -15.83 -3.86
C LEU A 19 -1.00 -15.54 -3.91
N GLY A 20 -1.78 -16.18 -3.02
CA GLY A 20 -3.21 -15.90 -2.89
C GLY A 20 -3.49 -14.49 -2.36
N SER A 21 -2.75 -14.04 -1.34
CA SER A 21 -2.93 -12.70 -0.78
C SER A 21 -2.56 -11.60 -1.78
N THR A 22 -1.45 -11.77 -2.50
CA THR A 22 -1.01 -10.81 -3.54
C THR A 22 -2.00 -10.75 -4.72
N LEU A 23 -2.52 -11.90 -5.18
CA LEU A 23 -3.49 -11.95 -6.29
C LEU A 23 -4.82 -11.25 -5.98
N VAL A 24 -5.27 -11.30 -4.72
CA VAL A 24 -6.53 -10.66 -4.30
C VAL A 24 -6.34 -9.15 -4.13
N GLU A 25 -5.16 -8.70 -3.70
CA GLU A 25 -4.94 -7.29 -3.43
C GLU A 25 -4.74 -6.44 -4.68
N ILE A 26 -4.18 -6.99 -5.75
CA ILE A 26 -4.04 -6.26 -7.04
C ILE A 26 -5.39 -5.75 -7.55
N PRO A 27 -6.43 -6.57 -7.80
CA PRO A 27 -7.71 -6.08 -8.29
C PRO A 27 -8.41 -5.17 -7.26
N TYR A 28 -8.25 -5.42 -5.97
CA TYR A 28 -8.81 -4.57 -4.92
C TYR A 28 -8.21 -3.17 -4.93
N CYS A 29 -6.88 -3.04 -4.98
CA CYS A 29 -6.18 -1.75 -4.99
C CYS A 29 -6.48 -0.95 -6.27
N PHE A 30 -6.55 -1.62 -7.42
CA PHE A 30 -6.89 -0.95 -8.69
C PHE A 30 -8.35 -0.49 -8.72
N SER A 31 -9.28 -1.28 -8.17
CA SER A 31 -10.70 -0.91 -8.10
C SER A 31 -10.94 0.24 -7.12
N SER A 32 -10.32 0.20 -5.95
CA SER A 32 -10.43 1.29 -4.96
C SER A 32 -9.76 2.57 -5.45
N GLY A 33 -8.60 2.45 -6.09
CA GLY A 33 -7.93 3.56 -6.78
C GLY A 33 -8.81 4.16 -7.88
N PHE A 34 -9.52 3.33 -8.65
CA PHE A 34 -10.42 3.81 -9.70
C PHE A 34 -11.58 4.61 -9.14
N LEU A 35 -12.24 4.09 -8.10
CA LEU A 35 -13.33 4.80 -7.41
C LEU A 35 -12.85 6.14 -6.83
N PHE A 36 -11.66 6.14 -6.21
CA PHE A 36 -11.05 7.35 -5.68
C PHE A 36 -10.78 8.37 -6.79
N THR A 37 -10.10 7.98 -7.86
CA THR A 37 -9.81 8.87 -8.98
C THR A 37 -11.10 9.38 -9.64
N PHE A 38 -12.10 8.53 -9.86
CA PHE A 38 -13.36 8.91 -10.48
C PHE A 38 -14.13 9.96 -9.67
N VAL A 39 -14.08 9.92 -8.34
CA VAL A 39 -14.74 10.95 -7.53
C VAL A 39 -13.84 12.17 -7.38
N PHE A 40 -12.59 11.97 -6.94
CA PHE A 40 -11.70 13.06 -6.54
C PHE A 40 -11.22 13.90 -7.72
N TYR A 41 -10.82 13.27 -8.83
CA TYR A 41 -10.26 13.98 -10.00
C TYR A 41 -11.26 14.99 -10.59
N TYR A 42 -12.53 14.57 -10.72
CA TYR A 42 -13.60 15.43 -11.21
C TYR A 42 -14.05 16.45 -10.17
N LYS A 43 -14.01 16.12 -8.88
CA LYS A 43 -14.31 17.09 -7.80
C LYS A 43 -13.29 18.23 -7.72
N VAL A 44 -12.02 17.96 -8.03
CA VAL A 44 -10.97 18.99 -8.09
C VAL A 44 -11.08 19.84 -9.36
N GLY A 45 -11.86 19.42 -10.36
CA GLY A 45 -12.08 20.16 -11.59
C GLY A 45 -11.02 19.93 -12.66
N PHE A 46 -10.20 18.87 -12.54
CA PHE A 46 -9.26 18.50 -13.58
C PHE A 46 -9.99 17.93 -14.80
N THR A 47 -9.54 18.30 -15.99
CA THR A 47 -10.12 17.85 -17.26
C THR A 47 -9.08 17.11 -18.09
N GLY A 48 -9.34 15.86 -18.46
CA GLY A 48 -8.47 15.09 -19.34
C GLY A 48 -8.53 13.58 -19.07
N PHE A 49 -9.09 12.81 -19.99
CA PHE A 49 -9.22 11.35 -19.82
C PHE A 49 -7.85 10.66 -19.70
N GLY A 50 -6.91 10.97 -20.61
CA GLY A 50 -5.57 10.37 -20.56
C GLY A 50 -4.81 10.66 -19.25
N VAL A 51 -4.91 11.90 -18.76
CA VAL A 51 -4.27 12.30 -17.49
C VAL A 51 -4.96 11.63 -16.30
N SER A 52 -6.27 11.47 -16.33
CA SER A 52 -7.02 10.75 -15.28
C SER A 52 -6.63 9.26 -15.19
N VAL A 53 -6.36 8.60 -16.32
CA VAL A 53 -5.90 7.21 -16.35
C VAL A 53 -4.48 7.09 -15.79
N VAL A 54 -3.57 7.99 -16.17
CA VAL A 54 -2.20 7.99 -15.61
C VAL A 54 -2.24 8.27 -14.10
N PHE A 55 -3.08 9.21 -13.66
CA PHE A 55 -3.28 9.51 -12.24
C PHE A 55 -3.85 8.30 -11.47
N TRP A 56 -4.84 7.63 -12.04
CA TRP A 56 -5.40 6.39 -11.48
C TRP A 56 -4.35 5.28 -11.34
N LEU A 57 -3.52 5.06 -12.37
CA LEU A 57 -2.45 4.07 -12.31
C LEU A 57 -1.41 4.45 -11.26
N ALA A 58 -1.00 5.72 -11.20
CA ALA A 58 -0.02 6.19 -10.24
C ALA A 58 -0.52 6.01 -8.79
N ILE A 59 -1.76 6.42 -8.49
CA ILE A 59 -2.31 6.28 -7.14
C ILE A 59 -2.52 4.82 -6.77
N SER A 60 -2.99 3.98 -7.70
CA SER A 60 -3.19 2.55 -7.46
C SER A 60 -1.88 1.83 -7.18
N LEU A 61 -0.79 2.18 -7.89
CA LEU A 61 0.55 1.64 -7.65
C LEU A 61 1.13 2.09 -6.31
N VAL A 62 0.91 3.34 -5.91
CA VAL A 62 1.31 3.85 -4.59
C VAL A 62 0.55 3.15 -3.47
N VAL A 63 -0.76 2.94 -3.63
CA VAL A 63 -1.55 2.18 -2.64
C VAL A 63 -1.05 0.74 -2.57
N LEU A 64 -0.84 0.08 -3.70
CA LEU A 64 -0.34 -1.29 -3.75
C LEU A 64 1.04 -1.44 -3.07
N SER A 65 1.95 -0.48 -3.27
CA SER A 65 3.26 -0.50 -2.61
C SER A 65 3.15 -0.34 -1.10
N GLN A 66 2.24 0.50 -0.61
CA GLN A 66 1.98 0.66 0.83
C GLN A 66 1.37 -0.61 1.43
N VAL A 67 0.47 -1.30 0.72
CA VAL A 67 -0.15 -2.53 1.23
C VAL A 67 0.89 -3.65 1.33
N TYR A 68 1.74 -3.85 0.32
CA TYR A 68 2.82 -4.84 0.40
C TYR A 68 3.84 -4.53 1.50
N LEU A 69 4.12 -3.26 1.73
CA LEU A 69 4.96 -2.84 2.84
C LEU A 69 4.32 -3.12 4.21
N GLY A 70 3.01 -2.92 4.34
CA GLY A 70 2.23 -3.32 5.51
C GLY A 70 2.28 -4.83 5.75
N GLN A 71 2.11 -5.64 4.71
CA GLN A 71 2.25 -7.10 4.80
C GLN A 71 3.65 -7.53 5.23
N MET A 72 4.70 -6.87 4.71
CA MET A 72 6.08 -7.14 5.12
C MET A 72 6.27 -6.90 6.62
N PHE A 73 5.76 -5.79 7.17
CA PHE A 73 5.84 -5.52 8.61
C PHE A 73 4.99 -6.46 9.45
N ALA A 74 3.81 -6.86 8.97
CA ALA A 74 2.97 -7.85 9.64
C ALA A 74 3.63 -9.23 9.74
N TYR A 75 4.48 -9.62 8.77
CA TYR A 75 5.25 -10.86 8.83
C TYR A 75 6.55 -10.74 9.62
N ALA A 76 7.18 -9.56 9.63
CA ALA A 76 8.45 -9.34 10.34
C ALA A 76 8.28 -9.14 11.85
N MET A 77 7.12 -8.65 12.30
CA MET A 77 6.89 -8.29 13.69
C MET A 77 6.11 -9.35 14.47
N PRO A 78 6.39 -9.50 15.79
CA PRO A 78 5.72 -10.49 16.64
C PRO A 78 4.27 -10.13 16.99
N SER A 79 3.88 -8.85 16.85
CA SER A 79 2.52 -8.37 17.12
C SER A 79 2.07 -7.29 16.13
N GLU A 80 0.75 -7.18 15.93
CA GLU A 80 0.12 -6.19 15.06
C GLU A 80 0.36 -4.76 15.57
N GLU A 81 0.32 -4.55 16.89
CA GLU A 81 0.58 -3.25 17.51
C GLU A 81 1.99 -2.74 17.18
N VAL A 82 3.00 -3.62 17.22
CA VAL A 82 4.39 -3.26 16.90
C VAL A 82 4.56 -2.99 15.40
N ALA A 83 3.88 -3.77 14.54
CA ALA A 83 3.88 -3.52 13.09
C ALA A 83 3.26 -2.16 12.75
N ALA A 84 2.18 -1.76 13.41
CA ALA A 84 1.51 -0.48 13.19
C ALA A 84 2.40 0.71 13.59
N ILE A 85 3.07 0.64 14.74
CA ILE A 85 4.00 1.69 15.21
C ILE A 85 5.15 1.87 14.22
N ILE A 86 5.75 0.77 13.76
CA ILE A 86 6.87 0.81 12.81
C ILE A 86 6.42 1.28 11.43
N GLY A 87 5.24 0.86 10.98
CA GLY A 87 4.64 1.35 9.74
C GLY A 87 4.42 2.86 9.75
N LEU A 88 3.91 3.39 10.87
CA LEU A 88 3.72 4.83 11.04
C LEU A 88 5.05 5.59 11.08
N LEU A 89 6.06 5.05 11.76
CA LEU A 89 7.39 5.66 11.85
C LEU A 89 8.09 5.67 10.48
N TYR A 90 7.98 4.58 9.72
CA TYR A 90 8.43 4.50 8.33
C TYR A 90 7.74 5.56 7.47
N ASN A 91 6.41 5.63 7.52
CA ASN A 91 5.65 6.60 6.71
C ASN A 91 6.03 8.04 7.06
N THR A 92 6.16 8.35 8.35
CA THR A 92 6.54 9.68 8.85
C THR A 92 7.94 10.07 8.37
N PHE A 93 8.91 9.15 8.41
CA PHE A 93 10.26 9.40 7.92
C PHE A 93 10.25 9.75 6.43
N TRP A 94 9.59 8.94 5.60
CA TRP A 94 9.51 9.23 4.17
C TRP A 94 8.76 10.51 3.88
N MET A 95 7.73 10.84 4.67
CA MET A 95 6.96 12.07 4.53
C MET A 95 7.83 13.32 4.67
N MET A 96 8.87 13.29 5.49
CA MET A 96 9.84 14.40 5.60
C MET A 96 10.64 14.64 4.30
N PHE A 97 10.82 13.60 3.48
CA PHE A 97 11.54 13.68 2.20
C PHE A 97 10.62 13.88 0.99
N MET A 98 9.29 13.92 1.18
CA MET A 98 8.33 14.15 0.09
C MET A 98 8.36 15.59 -0.46
N GLY A 99 9.24 16.47 0.06
CA GLY A 99 9.53 17.80 -0.49
C GLY A 99 8.50 18.89 -0.18
N PHE A 100 7.45 18.56 0.59
CA PHE A 100 6.37 19.48 0.96
C PHE A 100 6.54 20.07 2.37
N GLY A 101 7.20 19.36 3.30
CA GLY A 101 7.49 19.84 4.66
C GLY A 101 8.72 20.76 4.72
N PRO A 102 9.90 20.26 4.33
CA PRO A 102 11.03 21.07 3.88
C PRO A 102 11.08 21.06 2.34
N PRO A 103 11.19 22.21 1.65
CA PRO A 103 11.36 22.23 0.21
C PRO A 103 12.64 21.46 -0.14
N THR A 104 12.58 20.56 -1.13
CA THR A 104 13.68 19.64 -1.50
C THR A 104 15.03 20.34 -1.73
N TYR A 105 15.02 21.65 -2.05
CA TYR A 105 16.23 22.46 -2.22
C TYR A 105 16.97 22.81 -0.91
N ALA A 106 16.32 22.70 0.25
CA ALA A 106 16.84 23.11 1.55
C ALA A 106 17.38 21.94 2.40
N ILE A 107 17.41 20.72 1.86
CA ILE A 107 17.99 19.55 2.52
C ILE A 107 19.50 19.52 2.16
N PRO A 108 20.43 19.60 3.15
CA PRO A 108 21.87 19.59 2.91
C PRO A 108 22.40 18.24 2.39
#